data_AF-A0A3C1Z3G2-F1
#
_entry.id   AF-A0A3C1Z3G2-F1
#
_cell.length_a   1.000
_cell.length_b   1.000
_cell.length_c   1.000
_cell.angle_alpha   90.00
_cell.angle_beta   90.00
_cell.angle_gamma   90.00
#
_symmetry.space_group_name_H-M   'P 1'
#
loop_
_entity.id
_entity.type
_entity.pdbx_description
1 polymer ?
#
loop_
_entity_poly.entity_id
_entity_poly.type
_entity_poly.pdbx_seq_one_letter_code
_entity_poly.pdbx_strand_id
1 'polypeptide(L)'
;MAPRSLLLIPFLALGQYAHAQTELRDALMAAMNAESGQVETILTGPMAEAARAGLQTTDDIVVRISTVSALRQAGCKRMDVLLYIPDKKFPTTDGGSHEFRTGFQLNVCPDGRPPESSHGD
;
A
#
# COMPACT_ATOMS: atom_id res chain seq x y z
N MET A 1 -49.37 -33.08 18.24
CA MET A 1 -47.95 -32.94 17.90
C MET A 1 -47.82 -32.01 16.70
N ALA A 2 -47.22 -30.84 16.85
CA ALA A 2 -46.85 -29.96 15.72
C ALA A 2 -45.32 -29.85 15.67
N PRO A 3 -44.68 -29.96 14.49
CA PRO A 3 -43.22 -29.87 14.42
C PRO A 3 -42.79 -28.40 14.52
N ARG A 4 -41.89 -28.12 15.47
CA ARG A 4 -41.22 -26.82 15.59
C ARG A 4 -40.22 -26.71 14.44
N SER A 5 -40.55 -25.92 13.42
CA SER A 5 -39.56 -25.48 12.43
C SER A 5 -38.51 -24.61 13.12
N LEU A 6 -37.28 -25.11 13.20
CA LEU A 6 -36.11 -24.28 13.46
C LEU A 6 -35.76 -23.52 12.18
N LEU A 7 -35.98 -22.21 12.19
CA LEU A 7 -35.41 -21.30 11.18
C LEU A 7 -33.92 -21.10 11.50
N LEU A 8 -33.05 -21.67 10.68
CA LEU A 8 -31.62 -21.37 10.64
C LEU A 8 -31.44 -20.04 9.89
N ILE A 9 -31.08 -18.99 10.63
CA ILE A 9 -30.70 -17.69 10.05
C ILE A 9 -29.21 -17.78 9.70
N PRO A 10 -28.81 -17.69 8.41
CA PRO A 10 -27.40 -17.59 8.07
C PRO A 10 -26.90 -16.21 8.47
N PHE A 11 -25.93 -16.17 9.39
CA PHE A 11 -25.17 -14.96 9.68
C PHE A 11 -24.34 -14.61 8.44
N LEU A 12 -24.83 -13.64 7.64
CA LEU A 12 -24.03 -12.96 6.63
C LEU A 12 -22.97 -12.12 7.35
N ALA A 13 -21.75 -12.65 7.43
CA ALA A 13 -20.60 -11.87 7.86
C ALA A 13 -20.33 -10.77 6.82
N LEU A 14 -20.76 -9.55 7.12
CA LEU A 14 -20.29 -8.35 6.43
C LEU A 14 -18.81 -8.19 6.77
N GLY A 15 -17.94 -8.70 5.90
CA GLY A 15 -16.50 -8.49 5.98
C GLY A 15 -16.22 -7.00 5.86
N GLN A 16 -15.98 -6.34 6.98
CA GLN A 16 -15.35 -5.02 6.99
C GLN A 16 -13.89 -5.26 6.63
N TYR A 17 -13.53 -5.01 5.37
CA TYR A 17 -12.14 -4.97 4.94
C TYR A 17 -11.50 -3.73 5.57
N ALA A 18 -11.10 -3.85 6.84
CA ALA A 18 -10.15 -2.92 7.42
C ALA A 18 -8.89 -3.04 6.55
N HIS A 19 -8.58 -2.00 5.77
CA HIS A 19 -7.30 -1.94 5.08
C HIS A 19 -6.21 -2.09 6.15
N ALA A 20 -5.40 -3.12 6.05
CA ALA A 20 -4.39 -3.44 7.04
C ALA A 20 -3.35 -2.31 7.11
N GLN A 21 -3.49 -1.43 8.10
CA GLN A 21 -2.59 -0.31 8.31
C GLN A 21 -1.15 -0.79 8.52
N THR A 22 -0.19 -0.25 7.76
CA THR A 22 1.19 -0.73 7.84
C THR A 22 2.21 0.34 7.44
N GLU A 23 3.45 0.18 7.91
CA GLU A 23 4.56 1.02 7.50
C GLU A 23 5.04 0.64 6.08
N LEU A 24 5.72 1.55 5.39
CA LEU A 24 6.17 1.33 4.01
C LEU A 24 7.02 0.06 3.86
N ARG A 25 7.93 -0.20 4.80
CA ARG A 25 8.80 -1.38 4.76
C ARG A 25 7.97 -2.66 4.73
N ASP A 26 6.97 -2.75 5.59
CA ASP A 26 6.15 -3.94 5.71
C ASP A 26 5.21 -4.09 4.50
N ALA A 27 4.71 -3.00 3.94
CA ALA A 27 3.99 -3.01 2.66
C ALA A 27 4.87 -3.55 1.51
N LEU A 28 6.14 -3.11 1.43
CA LEU A 28 7.09 -3.61 0.42
C LEU A 28 7.32 -5.12 0.57
N MET A 29 7.49 -5.59 1.81
CA MET A 29 7.69 -7.02 2.09
C MET A 29 6.44 -7.84 1.77
N ALA A 30 5.25 -7.30 2.06
CA ALA A 30 4.00 -7.95 1.69
C ALA A 30 3.87 -8.06 0.16
N ALA A 31 4.17 -7.00 -0.60
CA ALA A 31 4.16 -7.03 -2.06
C ALA A 31 5.21 -7.98 -2.64
N MET A 32 6.37 -8.12 -1.97
CA MET A 32 7.42 -9.05 -2.37
C MET A 32 6.95 -10.50 -2.31
N ASN A 33 6.20 -10.84 -1.27
CA ASN A 33 5.77 -12.20 -0.97
C ASN A 33 4.38 -12.54 -1.55
N ALA A 34 3.64 -11.54 -2.03
CA ALA A 34 2.36 -11.74 -2.67
C ALA A 34 2.51 -12.49 -4.01
N GLU A 35 1.67 -13.50 -4.25
CA GLU A 35 1.62 -14.22 -5.53
C GLU A 35 1.28 -13.29 -6.70
N SER A 36 0.43 -12.28 -6.46
CA SER A 36 0.10 -11.22 -7.43
C SER A 36 1.25 -10.24 -7.68
N GLY A 37 2.27 -10.23 -6.82
CA GLY A 37 3.34 -9.23 -6.78
C GLY A 37 2.84 -7.83 -6.42
N GLN A 38 1.64 -7.69 -5.87
CA GLN A 38 0.97 -6.41 -5.63
C GLN A 38 0.32 -6.34 -4.26
N VAL A 39 0.38 -5.15 -3.64
CA VAL A 39 -0.32 -4.81 -2.40
C VAL A 39 -0.87 -3.39 -2.50
N GLU A 40 -2.05 -3.17 -1.93
CA GLU A 40 -2.62 -1.85 -1.74
C GLU A 40 -3.19 -1.73 -0.33
N THR A 41 -2.74 -0.72 0.41
CA THR A 41 -3.14 -0.56 1.81
C THR A 41 -2.99 0.88 2.31
N ILE A 42 -3.52 1.14 3.51
CA ILE A 42 -3.34 2.41 4.21
C ILE A 42 -1.95 2.44 4.85
N LEU A 43 -1.21 3.50 4.54
CA LEU A 43 0.10 3.75 5.11
C LEU A 43 -0.03 4.38 6.50
N THR A 44 0.76 3.87 7.44
CA THR A 44 0.93 4.46 8.79
C THR A 44 2.40 4.76 9.07
N GLY A 45 2.67 5.26 10.28
CA GLY A 45 4.01 5.61 10.73
C GLY A 45 4.51 6.96 10.20
N PRO A 46 5.81 7.26 10.39
CA PRO A 46 6.37 8.60 10.17
C PRO A 46 6.18 9.15 8.75
N MET A 47 6.21 8.29 7.73
CA MET A 47 6.03 8.72 6.34
C MET A 47 4.59 9.18 6.06
N ALA A 48 3.59 8.48 6.61
CA ALA A 48 2.19 8.88 6.49
C ALA A 48 1.94 10.21 7.20
N GLU A 49 2.52 10.39 8.40
CA GLU A 49 2.41 11.65 9.14
C GLU A 49 3.07 12.82 8.40
N ALA A 50 4.26 12.60 7.82
CA ALA A 50 4.93 13.64 7.04
C ALA A 50 4.13 14.05 5.80
N ALA A 51 3.53 13.07 5.09
CA ALA A 51 2.67 13.35 3.95
C ALA A 51 1.41 14.12 4.37
N ARG A 52 0.73 13.69 5.44
CA ARG A 52 -0.42 14.38 6.02
C ARG A 52 -0.11 15.82 6.42
N ALA A 53 1.02 16.03 7.10
CA ALA A 53 1.47 17.36 7.51
C ALA A 53 1.75 18.27 6.31
N GLY A 54 2.43 17.76 5.27
CA GLY A 54 2.73 18.51 4.05
C GLY A 54 1.46 18.89 3.26
N LEU A 55 0.46 18.02 3.27
CA LEU A 55 -0.83 18.22 2.60
C LEU A 55 -1.88 18.92 3.48
N GLN A 56 -1.55 19.18 4.74
CA GLN A 56 -2.46 19.74 5.76
C GLN A 56 -3.79 18.97 5.82
N THR A 57 -3.72 17.65 5.88
CA THR A 57 -4.88 16.75 5.83
C THR A 57 -4.84 15.70 6.94
N THR A 58 -6.01 15.21 7.34
CA THR A 58 -6.16 14.07 8.26
C THR A 58 -6.53 12.77 7.55
N ASP A 59 -6.68 12.80 6.22
CA ASP A 59 -7.08 11.62 5.45
C ASP A 59 -5.98 10.56 5.40
N ASP A 60 -6.42 9.33 5.18
CA ASP A 60 -5.56 8.19 5.01
C ASP A 60 -4.75 8.28 3.71
N ILE A 61 -3.43 8.07 3.83
CA ILE A 61 -2.54 7.96 2.68
C ILE A 61 -2.56 6.50 2.24
N VAL A 62 -2.97 6.24 1.01
CA VAL A 62 -2.92 4.90 0.43
C VAL A 62 -1.57 4.70 -0.24
N VAL A 63 -0.97 3.53 0.00
CA VAL A 63 0.19 3.04 -0.73
C VAL A 63 -0.21 1.84 -1.59
N ARG A 64 0.08 1.93 -2.89
CA ARG A 64 0.01 0.81 -3.83
C ARG A 64 1.42 0.45 -4.25
N ILE A 65 1.77 -0.83 -4.15
CA ILE A 65 3.07 -1.37 -4.52
C ILE A 65 2.86 -2.46 -5.55
N SER A 66 3.67 -2.44 -6.61
CA SER A 66 3.68 -3.48 -7.62
C SER A 66 5.10 -3.91 -7.98
N THR A 67 5.30 -5.21 -8.17
CA THR A 67 6.55 -5.76 -8.69
C THR A 67 6.64 -5.45 -10.19
N VAL A 68 7.69 -4.73 -10.58
CA VAL A 68 7.98 -4.40 -11.99
C VAL A 68 8.79 -5.53 -12.63
N SER A 69 9.86 -5.98 -11.97
CA SER A 69 10.73 -7.05 -12.49
C SER A 69 11.55 -7.70 -11.38
N ALA A 70 12.02 -8.93 -11.62
CA ALA A 70 13.12 -9.49 -10.83
C ALA A 70 14.45 -8.78 -11.15
N LEU A 71 15.38 -8.76 -10.21
CA LEU A 71 16.74 -8.26 -10.39
C LEU A 71 17.72 -9.42 -10.57
N ARG A 72 18.97 -9.09 -10.96
CA ARG A 72 20.04 -10.11 -11.11
C ARG A 72 20.36 -10.82 -9.80
N GLN A 73 20.35 -10.10 -8.68
CA GLN A 73 20.53 -10.71 -7.36
C GLN A 73 19.27 -11.50 -6.98
N ALA A 74 19.47 -12.76 -6.59
CA ALA A 74 18.38 -13.68 -6.30
C ALA A 74 17.43 -13.15 -5.22
N GLY A 75 16.13 -13.22 -5.48
CA GLY A 75 15.07 -12.76 -4.57
C GLY A 75 14.84 -11.25 -4.56
N CYS A 76 15.77 -10.43 -5.08
CA CYS A 76 15.58 -8.99 -5.15
C CYS A 76 14.69 -8.60 -6.34
N LYS A 77 13.87 -7.57 -6.14
CA LYS A 77 12.87 -7.10 -7.12
C LYS A 77 12.95 -5.60 -7.29
N ARG A 78 12.62 -5.12 -8.50
CA ARG A 78 12.26 -3.74 -8.73
C ARG A 78 10.77 -3.58 -8.45
N MET A 79 10.43 -2.59 -7.64
CA MET A 79 9.06 -2.29 -7.23
C MET A 79 8.70 -0.85 -7.57
N ASP A 80 7.48 -0.67 -8.04
CA ASP A 80 6.84 0.62 -8.20
C ASP A 80 5.99 0.89 -6.96
N VAL A 81 6.17 2.07 -6.36
CA VAL A 81 5.47 2.53 -5.17
C VAL A 81 4.70 3.78 -5.54
N LEU A 82 3.40 3.77 -5.27
CA LEU A 82 2.49 4.87 -5.56
C LEU A 82 1.75 5.27 -4.29
N LEU A 83 1.97 6.49 -3.84
CA LEU A 83 1.27 7.11 -2.73
C LEU A 83 0.19 8.04 -3.25
N TYR A 84 -1.03 7.93 -2.73
CA TYR A 84 -2.14 8.78 -3.14
C TYR A 84 -3.23 8.87 -2.07
N ILE A 85 -4.12 9.85 -2.22
CA ILE A 85 -5.36 9.93 -1.44
C ILE A 85 -6.54 9.76 -2.42
N PRO A 86 -7.38 8.72 -2.26
CA PRO A 86 -8.53 8.51 -3.14
C PRO A 86 -9.46 9.72 -3.15
N ASP A 87 -9.94 10.08 -4.35
CA ASP A 87 -11.00 11.07 -4.58
C ASP A 87 -10.78 12.47 -3.95
N LYS A 88 -9.51 12.82 -3.64
CA LYS A 88 -9.17 14.11 -3.03
C LYS A 88 -8.29 14.98 -3.92
N LYS A 89 -8.68 16.24 -4.04
CA LYS A 89 -7.89 17.31 -4.66
C LYS A 89 -7.49 18.34 -3.63
N PHE A 90 -6.28 18.87 -3.79
CA PHE A 90 -5.68 19.90 -2.96
C PHE A 90 -5.57 21.20 -3.75
N PRO A 91 -5.84 22.36 -3.13
CA PRO A 91 -5.63 23.65 -3.78
C PRO A 91 -4.14 23.87 -4.07
N THR A 92 -3.83 24.46 -5.21
CA THR A 92 -2.47 24.80 -5.61
C THR A 92 -2.24 26.32 -5.65
N THR A 93 -0.98 26.74 -5.58
CA THR A 93 -0.59 28.17 -5.50
C THR A 93 -0.90 28.96 -6.78
N ASP A 94 -1.10 28.27 -7.90
CA ASP A 94 -1.53 28.84 -9.18
C ASP A 94 -3.06 29.00 -9.30
N GLY A 95 -3.81 28.74 -8.21
CA GLY A 95 -5.27 28.87 -8.17
C GLY A 95 -6.02 27.64 -8.69
N GLY A 96 -5.30 26.55 -9.02
CA GLY A 96 -5.88 25.28 -9.42
C GLY A 96 -6.23 24.34 -8.26
N SER A 97 -6.60 23.11 -8.61
CA SER A 97 -6.67 22.00 -7.66
C SER A 97 -6.18 20.71 -8.32
N HIS A 98 -5.36 19.95 -7.60
CA HIS A 98 -4.69 18.76 -8.12
C HIS A 98 -4.78 17.60 -7.14
N GLU A 99 -4.84 16.38 -7.67
CA GLU A 99 -4.78 15.17 -6.85
C GLU A 99 -3.38 14.98 -6.27
N PHE A 100 -3.31 14.50 -5.02
CA PHE A 100 -2.06 14.01 -4.48
C PHE A 100 -1.82 12.59 -4.99
N ARG A 101 -0.86 12.46 -5.90
CA ARG A 101 -0.42 11.16 -6.43
C ARG A 101 1.08 11.25 -6.73
N THR A 102 1.89 10.59 -5.91
CA THR A 102 3.36 10.60 -6.05
C THR A 102 3.88 9.18 -6.14
N GLY A 103 4.72 8.92 -7.14
CA GLY A 103 5.24 7.59 -7.43
C GLY A 103 6.76 7.59 -7.50
N PHE A 104 7.36 6.48 -7.07
CA PHE A 104 8.79 6.24 -7.19
C PHE A 104 9.07 4.74 -7.30
N GLN A 105 10.26 4.40 -7.79
CA GLN A 105 10.69 3.00 -7.90
C GLN A 105 11.86 2.70 -6.98
N LEU A 106 11.84 1.51 -6.38
CA LEU A 106 12.89 1.01 -5.51
C LEU A 106 13.33 -0.37 -5.95
N ASN A 107 14.62 -0.65 -5.80
CA ASN A 107 15.14 -2.01 -5.83
C ASN A 107 15.19 -2.52 -4.38
N VAL A 108 14.51 -3.62 -4.08
CA VAL A 108 14.35 -4.14 -2.72
C VAL A 108 14.63 -5.63 -2.70
N CYS A 109 15.35 -6.09 -1.66
CA CYS A 109 15.66 -7.49 -1.41
C CYS A 109 14.79 -8.09 -0.27
N PRO A 110 14.79 -9.42 -0.08
CA PRO A 110 13.93 -10.10 0.91
C PRO A 110 14.09 -9.69 2.38
N ASP A 111 15.15 -8.96 2.72
CA ASP A 111 15.38 -8.39 4.05
C ASP A 111 14.88 -6.94 4.19
N GLY A 112 14.39 -6.35 3.10
CA GLY A 112 13.96 -4.96 2.99
C GLY A 112 15.09 -3.98 2.69
N ARG A 113 16.32 -4.45 2.46
CA ARG A 113 17.47 -3.61 2.10
C ARG A 113 17.56 -3.42 0.58
N PRO A 114 18.28 -2.39 0.11
CA PRO A 114 18.67 -2.33 -1.29
C PRO A 114 19.55 -3.54 -1.65
N PRO A 115 19.63 -3.91 -2.94
CA PRO A 115 20.62 -4.86 -3.43
C PRO A 115 22.02 -4.45 -2.97
N GLU A 116 22.88 -5.45 -2.81
CA GLU A 116 24.29 -5.18 -2.60
C GLU A 116 24.78 -4.35 -3.78
N SER A 117 25.50 -3.26 -3.50
CA SER A 117 26.14 -2.52 -4.57
C SER A 117 27.12 -3.46 -5.26
N SER A 118 26.95 -3.66 -6.57
CA SER A 118 28.09 -4.08 -7.36
C SER A 118 29.09 -2.93 -7.29
N HIS A 119 30.12 -3.05 -6.47
CA HIS A 119 31.36 -2.37 -6.77
C HIS A 119 31.83 -2.93 -8.13
N GLY A 120 31.74 -2.11 -9.18
CA GLY A 120 32.01 -2.46 -10.60
C GLY A 120 30.73 -2.41 -11.44
N ASP A 121 30.52 -1.49 -12.38
CA ASP A 121 31.43 -0.63 -13.16
C ASP A 121 30.84 0.77 -13.40
#